data_AF-X8DJ61-F1
#
_entry.id   AF-X8DJ61-F1
#
_cell.length_a   1.000
_cell.length_b   1.000
_cell.length_c   1.000
_cell.angle_alpha   90.00
_cell.angle_beta   90.00
_cell.angle_gamma   90.00
#
_symmetry.space_group_name_H-M   'P 1'
#
loop_
_entity.id
_entity.type
_entity.pdbx_description
1 polymer ?
#
loop_
_entity_poly.entity_id
_entity_poly.type
_entity_poly.pdbx_seq_one_letter_code
_entity_poly.pdbx_strand_id
1 'polypeptide(L)'
;MMNPHDDGIGLDEYVDWLIEAGYPIRRVDDYADWLQRFETAMRALPDQQRRYSLLPLLHNYQKPEKPMRGSMAPTDRFRAAVQEAKIGPDKDIPHVTREVIVKYATDLQLLGLLDEKRV
;
A
#
# COMPACT_ATOMS: atom_id res chain seq x y z
N MET A 1 -15.19 5.31 -8.71
CA MET A 1 -15.35 5.47 -7.24
C MET A 1 -13.96 5.70 -6.67
N MET A 2 -13.79 6.66 -5.78
CA MET A 2 -12.49 7.03 -5.20
C MET A 2 -12.64 7.15 -3.68
N ASN A 3 -11.54 6.96 -2.93
CA ASN A 3 -11.48 7.37 -1.52
C ASN A 3 -11.31 8.91 -1.47
N PRO A 4 -12.26 9.65 -0.85
CA PRO A 4 -12.19 11.11 -0.80
C PRO A 4 -11.56 11.68 0.47
N HIS A 5 -11.17 10.83 1.42
CA HIS A 5 -10.75 11.26 2.74
C HIS A 5 -9.38 11.96 2.68
N ASP A 6 -9.27 13.10 3.36
CA ASP A 6 -8.00 13.77 3.68
C ASP A 6 -7.62 13.40 5.12
N ASP A 7 -7.41 12.10 5.34
CA ASP A 7 -7.15 11.49 6.65
C ASP A 7 -5.65 11.35 6.96
N GLY A 8 -4.79 11.77 6.04
CA GLY A 8 -3.34 11.60 6.15
C GLY A 8 -2.88 10.16 6.00
N ILE A 9 -3.72 9.25 5.50
CA ILE A 9 -3.39 7.84 5.31
C ILE A 9 -2.82 7.64 3.90
N GLY A 10 -1.50 7.55 3.79
CA GLY A 10 -0.77 7.31 2.55
C GLY A 10 0.10 6.06 2.58
N LEU A 11 0.99 5.95 1.60
CA LEU A 11 1.90 4.80 1.48
C LEU A 11 2.91 4.74 2.64
N ASP A 12 3.30 5.89 3.21
CA ASP A 12 4.23 5.95 4.33
C ASP A 12 3.60 5.33 5.60
N GLU A 13 2.33 5.63 5.87
CA GLU A 13 1.55 5.03 6.97
C GLU A 13 1.37 3.51 6.76
N TYR A 14 1.17 3.06 5.52
CA TYR A 14 1.11 1.62 5.23
C TYR A 14 2.42 0.90 5.56
N VAL A 15 3.56 1.55 5.28
CA VAL A 15 4.88 1.02 5.65
C VAL A 15 5.03 0.98 7.17
N ASP A 16 4.57 2.01 7.89
CA ASP A 16 4.58 2.00 9.37
C ASP A 16 3.78 0.83 9.94
N TRP A 17 2.57 0.61 9.44
CA TRP A 17 1.73 -0.50 9.89
C TRP A 17 2.35 -1.87 9.64
N LEU A 18 3.10 -2.04 8.55
CA LEU A 18 3.85 -3.29 8.29
C LEU A 18 5.03 -3.44 9.26
N ILE A 19 5.76 -2.38 9.56
CA ILE A 19 6.85 -2.38 10.56
C ILE A 19 6.30 -2.72 11.95
N GLU A 20 5.22 -2.07 12.37
CA GLU A 20 4.54 -2.33 13.64
C GLU A 20 3.97 -3.75 13.72
N ALA A 21 3.60 -4.35 12.59
CA ALA A 21 3.19 -5.74 12.52
C ALA A 21 4.36 -6.73 12.59
N GLY A 22 5.61 -6.26 12.68
CA GLY A 22 6.81 -7.08 12.81
C GLY A 22 7.41 -7.52 11.47
N TYR A 23 7.05 -6.89 10.35
CA TYR A 23 7.75 -7.14 9.09
C TYR A 23 9.07 -6.33 9.04
N PRO A 24 10.20 -6.94 8.65
CA PRO A 24 11.51 -6.31 8.76
C PRO A 24 11.77 -5.33 7.60
N ILE A 25 11.08 -4.19 7.62
CA ILE A 25 11.24 -3.12 6.63
C ILE A 25 12.12 -2.02 7.23
N ARG A 26 13.10 -1.56 6.45
CA ARG A 26 13.98 -0.43 6.82
C ARG A 26 13.80 0.69 5.81
N ARG A 27 13.65 1.91 6.31
CA ARG A 27 13.63 3.12 5.48
C ARG A 27 15.04 3.50 5.04
N VAL A 28 15.11 4.10 3.86
CA VAL A 28 16.32 4.72 3.30
C VAL A 28 15.94 6.15 3.00
N ASP A 29 16.69 7.11 3.53
CA ASP A 29 16.29 8.52 3.55
C ASP A 29 16.27 9.16 2.16
N ASP A 30 17.24 8.80 1.31
CA ASP A 30 17.28 9.27 -0.07
C ASP A 30 16.48 8.36 -1.01
N TYR A 31 15.61 8.96 -1.81
CA TYR A 31 14.71 8.22 -2.71
C TYR A 31 15.47 7.53 -3.86
N ALA A 32 16.51 8.15 -4.40
CA ALA A 32 17.29 7.56 -5.49
C ALA A 32 18.10 6.36 -4.98
N ASP A 33 18.69 6.49 -3.79
CA ASP A 33 19.37 5.40 -3.08
C ASP A 33 18.40 4.26 -2.76
N TRP A 34 17.20 4.58 -2.25
CA TRP A 34 16.14 3.61 -2.02
C TRP A 34 15.80 2.87 -3.31
N LEU A 35 15.54 3.59 -4.41
CA LEU A 35 15.10 3.01 -5.68
C LEU A 35 16.16 2.07 -6.26
N GLN A 36 17.44 2.48 -6.23
CA GLN A 36 18.54 1.65 -6.71
C GLN A 36 18.68 0.35 -5.90
N ARG A 37 18.60 0.43 -4.57
CA ARG A 37 18.66 -0.74 -3.69
C ARG A 37 17.44 -1.63 -3.87
N PHE A 38 16.26 -1.03 -4.01
CA PHE A 38 14.99 -1.72 -4.23
C PHE A 38 15.01 -2.51 -5.55
N GLU A 39 15.43 -1.89 -6.66
CA GLU A 39 15.60 -2.59 -7.94
C GLU A 39 16.51 -3.81 -7.81
N THR A 40 17.68 -3.62 -7.17
CA THR A 40 18.68 -4.66 -6.99
C THR A 40 18.11 -5.83 -6.18
N ALA A 41 17.40 -5.54 -5.07
CA ALA A 41 16.75 -6.56 -4.26
C ALA A 41 15.67 -7.32 -5.05
N MET A 42 14.86 -6.61 -5.84
CA MET A 42 13.78 -7.20 -6.63
C MET A 42 14.30 -8.14 -7.71
N ARG A 43 15.42 -7.81 -8.35
CA ARG A 43 16.11 -8.68 -9.32
C ARG A 43 16.70 -9.93 -8.67
N ALA A 44 17.13 -9.84 -7.41
CA ALA A 44 17.69 -10.95 -6.64
C ALA A 44 16.63 -11.89 -6.04
N LEU A 45 15.35 -11.55 -6.11
CA LEU A 45 14.26 -12.41 -5.62
C LEU A 45 14.21 -13.75 -6.37
N PRO A 46 13.79 -14.84 -5.70
CA PRO A 46 13.45 -16.10 -6.36
C PRO A 46 12.39 -15.90 -7.46
N ASP A 47 12.43 -16.75 -8.50
CA ASP A 47 11.62 -16.60 -9.72
C ASP A 47 10.11 -16.47 -9.45
N GLN A 48 9.59 -17.16 -8.44
CA GLN A 48 8.19 -17.04 -8.05
C GLN A 48 7.88 -15.63 -7.52
N GLN A 49 8.61 -15.15 -6.52
CA GLN A 49 8.40 -13.81 -5.95
C GLN A 49 8.68 -12.71 -6.98
N ARG A 50 9.75 -12.83 -7.77
CA ARG A 50 10.15 -11.84 -8.79
C ARG A 50 9.05 -11.60 -9.83
N ARG A 51 8.36 -12.66 -10.27
CA ARG A 51 7.24 -12.55 -11.24
C ARG A 51 6.03 -11.79 -10.71
N TYR A 52 5.78 -11.86 -9.40
CA TYR A 52 4.68 -11.15 -8.72
C TYR A 52 5.14 -9.86 -8.04
N SER A 53 6.34 -9.39 -8.36
CA SER A 53 6.94 -8.19 -7.80
C SER A 53 6.64 -6.95 -8.65
N LEU A 54 6.87 -5.76 -8.11
CA LEU A 54 6.81 -4.48 -8.83
C LEU A 54 7.86 -4.29 -9.94
N LEU A 55 8.79 -5.23 -10.15
CA LEU A 55 9.88 -5.08 -11.13
C LEU A 55 9.42 -4.68 -12.55
N PRO A 56 8.34 -5.25 -13.13
CA PRO A 56 7.87 -4.85 -14.46
C PRO A 56 7.34 -3.40 -14.51
N LEU A 57 6.91 -2.86 -13.37
CA LEU A 57 6.30 -1.54 -13.22
C LEU A 57 7.25 -0.52 -12.58
N LEU A 58 8.51 -0.89 -12.35
CA LEU A 58 9.46 -0.05 -11.61
C LEU A 58 9.70 1.33 -12.26
N HIS A 59 9.55 1.41 -13.58
CA HIS A 59 9.65 2.67 -14.32
C HIS A 59 8.66 3.75 -13.85
N ASN A 60 7.52 3.35 -13.24
CA ASN A 60 6.54 4.29 -12.68
C ASN A 60 7.00 4.93 -11.36
N TYR A 61 8.02 4.35 -10.72
CA TYR A 61 8.58 4.80 -9.44
C TYR A 61 9.94 5.49 -9.62
N GLN A 62 10.27 5.98 -10.82
CA GLN A 62 11.53 6.71 -11.06
C GLN A 62 11.62 8.04 -10.32
N LYS A 63 10.47 8.58 -9.87
CA LYS A 63 10.39 9.83 -9.12
C LYS A 63 9.38 9.67 -7.99
N PRO A 64 9.60 10.32 -6.84
CA PRO A 64 8.63 10.31 -5.76
C PRO A 64 7.32 10.94 -6.24
N GLU A 65 6.22 10.39 -5.76
CA GLU A 65 4.89 10.91 -6.04
C GLU A 65 4.70 12.25 -5.32
N LYS A 66 3.94 13.17 -5.92
CA LYS A 66 3.55 14.40 -5.24
C LYS A 66 2.38 14.08 -4.31
N PRO A 67 2.48 14.42 -3.00
CA PRO A 67 1.41 14.14 -2.07
C PRO A 67 0.14 14.86 -2.51
N MET A 68 -0.96 14.16 -2.39
CA MET A 68 -2.27 14.67 -2.78
C MET A 68 -3.23 14.50 -1.63
N ARG A 69 -3.92 15.59 -1.30
CA ARG A 69 -4.92 15.60 -0.24
C ARG A 69 -6.26 15.17 -0.81
N GLY A 70 -6.82 14.08 -0.29
CA GLY A 70 -8.08 13.52 -0.77
C GLY A 70 -8.01 12.96 -2.20
N SER A 71 -9.06 13.18 -2.99
CA SER A 71 -9.18 12.62 -4.34
C SER A 71 -8.97 13.66 -5.44
N MET A 72 -8.38 13.23 -6.59
CA MET A 72 -8.35 14.04 -7.82
C MET A 72 -9.74 14.29 -8.41
N ALA A 73 -10.71 13.42 -8.13
CA ALA A 73 -12.03 13.48 -8.74
C ALA A 73 -13.10 13.78 -7.69
N PRO A 74 -14.13 14.57 -8.04
CA PRO A 74 -15.26 14.81 -7.15
C PRO A 74 -15.99 13.51 -6.84
N THR A 75 -16.34 13.31 -5.57
CA THR A 75 -16.99 12.08 -5.07
C THR A 75 -18.36 12.32 -4.44
N ASP A 76 -18.86 13.57 -4.45
CA ASP A 76 -20.02 14.00 -3.67
C ASP A 76 -21.26 13.14 -3.90
N ARG A 77 -21.58 12.87 -5.17
CA ARG A 77 -22.75 12.06 -5.55
C ARG A 77 -22.63 10.62 -5.06
N PHE A 78 -21.43 10.05 -5.15
CA PHE A 78 -21.21 8.68 -4.71
C PHE A 78 -21.27 8.57 -3.19
N ARG A 79 -20.61 9.50 -2.48
CA ARG A 79 -20.65 9.55 -1.02
C ARG A 79 -22.07 9.72 -0.49
N ALA A 80 -22.85 10.63 -1.08
CA ALA A 80 -24.24 10.85 -0.71
C ALA A 80 -25.09 9.57 -0.87
N ALA A 81 -24.94 8.86 -1.99
CA ALA A 81 -25.66 7.61 -2.24
C ALA A 81 -25.28 6.49 -1.25
N VAL A 82 -23.99 6.39 -0.89
CA VAL A 82 -23.49 5.43 0.11
C VAL A 82 -24.08 5.71 1.50
N GLN A 83 -24.13 7.00 1.89
CA GLN A 83 -24.70 7.43 3.16
C GLN A 83 -26.21 7.24 3.22
N GLU A 84 -26.94 7.60 2.16
CA GLU A 84 -28.40 7.44 2.07
C GLU A 84 -28.79 5.95 2.19
N ALA A 85 -28.07 5.08 1.48
CA ALA A 85 -28.30 3.63 1.52
C ALA A 85 -27.70 2.95 2.76
N LYS A 86 -27.02 3.68 3.65
CA LYS A 86 -26.37 3.17 4.88
C LYS A 86 -25.48 1.95 4.61
N ILE A 87 -24.69 2.02 3.54
CA ILE A 87 -23.86 0.90 3.09
C ILE A 87 -22.63 0.77 4.00
N GLY A 88 -22.34 -0.47 4.43
CA GLY A 88 -21.17 -0.79 5.24
C GLY A 88 -21.31 -0.41 6.73
N PRO A 89 -20.31 -0.78 7.55
CA PRO A 89 -20.34 -0.53 9.00
C PRO A 89 -20.35 0.96 9.33
N ASP A 90 -19.60 1.76 8.58
CA ASP A 90 -19.46 3.20 8.79
C ASP A 90 -20.64 4.00 8.22
N LYS A 91 -21.49 3.35 7.39
CA LYS A 91 -22.57 4.01 6.64
C LYS A 91 -22.05 5.21 5.83
N ASP A 92 -20.80 5.12 5.39
CA ASP A 92 -20.07 6.09 4.60
C ASP A 92 -18.99 5.33 3.82
N ILE A 93 -18.26 6.03 2.94
CA ILE A 93 -17.09 5.48 2.28
C ILE A 93 -16.04 5.15 3.36
N PRO A 94 -15.53 3.91 3.43
CA PRO A 94 -14.60 3.50 4.49
C PRO A 94 -13.23 4.14 4.30
N HIS A 95 -12.50 4.28 5.40
CA HIS A 95 -11.07 4.57 5.40
C HIS A 95 -10.25 3.30 5.20
N VAL A 96 -9.01 3.43 4.73
CA VAL A 96 -8.07 2.30 4.74
C VAL A 96 -7.55 2.12 6.15
N THR A 97 -7.55 0.90 6.66
CA THR A 97 -7.10 0.59 8.03
C THR A 97 -5.86 -0.29 8.02
N ARG A 98 -5.17 -0.33 9.17
CA ARG A 98 -4.04 -1.22 9.43
C ARG A 98 -4.35 -2.68 9.10
N GLU A 99 -5.55 -3.15 9.45
CA GLU A 99 -5.97 -4.54 9.25
C GLU A 99 -5.99 -4.90 7.77
N VAL A 100 -6.40 -3.97 6.90
CA VAL A 100 -6.39 -4.19 5.44
C VAL A 100 -4.94 -4.39 4.96
N ILE A 101 -4.01 -3.53 5.38
CA ILE A 101 -2.61 -3.61 4.94
C ILE A 101 -1.93 -4.86 5.49
N VAL A 102 -2.11 -5.19 6.77
CA VAL A 102 -1.55 -6.40 7.36
C VAL A 102 -2.12 -7.66 6.70
N LYS A 103 -3.40 -7.63 6.29
CA LYS A 103 -4.03 -8.75 5.57
C LYS A 103 -3.32 -9.08 4.25
N TYR A 104 -2.85 -8.08 3.50
CA TYR A 104 -2.06 -8.35 2.28
C TYR A 104 -0.83 -9.19 2.60
N ALA A 105 -0.08 -8.82 3.64
CA ALA A 105 1.14 -9.54 4.00
C ALA A 105 0.84 -10.97 4.51
N THR A 106 -0.21 -11.16 5.30
CA THR A 106 -0.61 -12.51 5.76
C THR A 106 -1.14 -13.38 4.61
N ASP A 107 -1.89 -12.81 3.67
CA ASP A 107 -2.41 -13.57 2.52
C ASP A 107 -1.28 -13.95 1.56
N LEU A 108 -0.29 -13.07 1.35
CA LEU A 108 0.91 -13.40 0.56
C LEU A 108 1.72 -14.53 1.20
N GLN A 109 1.80 -14.59 2.54
CA GLN A 109 2.42 -15.72 3.24
C GLN A 109 1.64 -17.01 3.01
N LEU A 110 0.31 -16.97 3.14
CA LEU A 110 -0.56 -18.12 2.89
C LEU A 110 -0.43 -18.66 1.45
N LEU A 111 -0.21 -17.77 0.48
CA LEU A 111 -0.01 -18.13 -0.92
C LEU A 111 1.44 -18.55 -1.26
N GLY A 112 2.35 -18.55 -0.28
CA GLY A 112 3.78 -18.84 -0.50
C GLY A 112 4.49 -17.80 -1.37
N LEU A 113 3.99 -16.57 -1.39
CA LEU A 113 4.56 -15.42 -2.12
C LEU A 113 5.37 -14.49 -1.22
N LEU A 114 5.35 -14.71 0.09
CA LEU A 114 6.16 -14.01 1.08
C LEU A 114 6.65 -15.01 2.11
N ASP A 115 7.91 -14.90 2.50
CA ASP A 115 8.47 -15.75 3.55
C ASP A 115 7.78 -15.47 4.90
N GLU A 116 7.76 -16.46 5.78
CA GLU A 116 7.29 -16.26 7.15
C GLU A 116 8.18 -15.23 7.88
N LYS A 117 7.59 -14.56 8.88
CA LYS A 117 8.33 -13.60 9.69
C LYS A 117 9.49 -14.34 10.35
N ARG A 118 10.72 -13.88 10.12
CA ARG A 118 11.87 -14.36 10.87
C ARG A 118 11.73 -13.82 12.30
N VAL A 119 11.50 -14.73 13.25
CA VAL A 119 11.45 -14.48 14.70
C VAL A 119 12.82 -14.07 15.20
#